data_AF-A0A2G9XXF1-F1
#
_entry.id   AF-A0A2G9XXF1-F1
#
_cell.length_a   1.000
_cell.length_b   1.000
_cell.length_c   1.000
_cell.angle_alpha   90.00
_cell.angle_beta   90.00
_cell.angle_gamma   90.00
#
_symmetry.space_group_name_H-M   'P 1'
#
loop_
_entity.id
_entity.type
_entity.pdbx_description
1 polymer ?
#
loop_
_entity_poly.entity_id
_entity_poly.type
_entity_poly.pdbx_seq_one_letter_code
_entity_poly.pdbx_strand_id
1 'polypeptide(L)' 'MRILFIATPDVAINKGGLYTQITNSKKYLEKLGVEVDLYDIWHPLKEGYDLVHIFRADISLCD' A
#
# COMPACT_ATOMS: atom_id res chain seq x y z
N MET A 1 2.21 6.24 -14.96
CA MET A 1 2.90 5.20 -14.17
C MET A 1 1.88 4.58 -13.24
N ARG A 2 1.85 3.25 -13.15
CA ARG A 2 0.89 2.47 -12.35
C ARG A 2 1.62 1.72 -11.26
N ILE A 3 1.26 1.96 -10.00
CA ILE A 3 1.87 1.32 -8.83
C ILE A 3 0.83 0.47 -8.11
N LEU A 4 1.22 -0.73 -7.69
CA LEU A 4 0.45 -1.55 -6.77
C LEU A 4 1.01 -1.45 -5.35
N PHE A 5 0.16 -1.08 -4.40
CA PHE A 5 0.47 -1.09 -2.97
C PHE A 5 -0.09 -2.35 -2.31
N ILE A 6 0.76 -3.09 -1.59
CA ILE A 6 0.39 -4.29 -0.84
C ILE A 6 0.64 -4.04 0.64
N ALA A 7 -0.36 -4.31 1.48
CA ALA A 7 -0.23 -4.28 2.93
C ALA A 7 -1.06 -5.42 3.54
N THR A 8 -0.76 -5.78 4.78
CA THR A 8 -1.56 -6.78 5.51
C THR A 8 -2.93 -6.19 5.88
N PRO A 9 -4.03 -6.99 5.85
CA PRO A 9 -5.38 -6.47 6.10
C PRO A 9 -5.57 -5.78 7.46
N ASP A 10 -4.80 -6.16 8.48
CA ASP A 10 -4.86 -5.58 9.82
C ASP A 10 -4.47 -4.10 9.86
N VAL A 11 -3.72 -3.61 8.86
CA VAL A 11 -3.36 -2.19 8.76
C VAL A 11 -4.59 -1.31 8.63
N ALA A 12 -5.61 -1.75 7.88
CA ALA A 12 -6.87 -1.04 7.72
C ALA A 12 -7.73 -1.06 9.01
N ILE A 13 -7.54 -2.07 9.87
CA ILE A 13 -8.25 -2.23 11.15
C ILE A 13 -7.62 -1.31 12.20
N ASN A 14 -6.29 -1.36 12.35
CA ASN A 14 -5.56 -0.67 13.40
C ASN A 14 -5.45 0.85 13.15
N LYS A 15 -5.53 1.31 11.89
CA LYS A 15 -5.46 2.73 11.48
C LYS A 15 -4.28 3.52 12.08
N GLY A 16 -3.15 2.85 12.33
CA GLY A 16 -1.94 3.44 12.90
C GLY A 16 -1.04 4.15 11.89
N GLY A 17 0.23 4.37 12.26
CA GLY A 17 1.20 5.09 11.42
C GLY A 17 1.36 4.50 10.02
N LEU A 18 1.33 3.16 9.88
CA LEU A 18 1.41 2.50 8.58
C LEU A 18 0.18 2.81 7.69
N TYR A 19 -1.02 2.86 8.28
CA TYR A 19 -2.22 3.27 7.56
C TYR A 19 -2.13 4.72 7.06
N THR A 20 -1.67 5.64 7.93
CA THR A 20 -1.43 7.04 7.55
C THR A 20 -0.39 7.15 6.43
N GLN A 21 0.67 6.36 6.48
CA GLN A 21 1.70 6.34 5.45
C GLN A 21 1.14 5.86 4.11
N ILE A 22 0.43 4.73 4.08
CA ILE A 22 -0.19 4.20 2.85
C ILE A 22 -1.15 5.21 2.23
N THR A 23 -2.07 5.74 3.04
CA THR A 23 -3.12 6.66 2.57
C THR A 23 -2.56 7.99 2.08
N ASN A 24 -1.58 8.57 2.80
CA ASN A 24 -0.93 9.81 2.36
C ASN A 24 -0.05 9.59 1.13
N SER A 25 0.75 8.52 1.10
CA SER A 25 1.58 8.19 -0.07
C SER A 25 0.73 8.06 -1.33
N LYS A 26 -0.37 7.29 -1.27
CA LYS A 26 -1.33 7.19 -2.37
C LYS A 26 -1.86 8.57 -2.79
N LYS A 27 -2.40 9.34 -1.84
CA LYS A 27 -2.96 10.68 -2.10
C LYS A 27 -1.98 11.62 -2.78
N TYR A 28 -0.71 11.65 -2.36
CA TYR A 28 0.28 12.56 -2.93
C TYR A 28 0.86 12.07 -4.26
N LEU A 29 1.00 10.75 -4.45
CA LEU A 29 1.37 10.18 -5.74
C LEU A 29 0.29 10.42 -6.81
N GLU A 30 -0.98 10.27 -6.44
CA GLU A 30 -2.10 10.57 -7.34
C GLU A 30 -2.12 12.04 -7.78
N LYS A 31 -1.78 12.97 -6.89
CA LYS A 31 -1.62 14.40 -7.24
C LYS A 31 -0.49 14.66 -8.24
N LEU A 32 0.48 13.76 -8.35
CA LEU A 32 1.58 13.83 -9.32
C LEU A 32 1.25 13.09 -10.63
N GLY A 33 0.01 12.61 -10.80
CA GLY A 33 -0.42 11.87 -11.98
C GLY A 33 -0.03 10.39 -11.99
N VAL A 34 0.33 9.82 -10.83
CA VAL A 34 0.59 8.39 -10.68
C VAL A 34 -0.69 7.67 -10.33
N GLU A 35 -1.00 6.58 -11.03
CA GLU A 35 -2.10 5.70 -10.66
C GLU A 35 -1.63 4.73 -9.57
N VAL A 36 -2.35 4.67 -8.45
CA VAL A 36 -2.00 3.81 -7.32
C VAL A 36 -3.18 2.90 -7.00
N ASP A 37 -3.03 1.60 -7.19
CA ASP A 37 -4.00 0.61 -6.74
C ASP A 37 -3.59 0.06 -5.37
N LEU A 38 -4.58 -0.23 -4.53
CA LEU A 38 -4.39 -1.03 -3.31
C LEU A 38 -4.71 -2.48 -3.66
N TYR A 39 -3.85 -3.40 -3.23
CA TYR A 39 -4.09 -4.82 -3.41
C TYR A 39 -5.35 -5.25 -2.66
N ASP A 40 -6.22 -5.95 -3.38
CA ASP A 40 -7.47 -6.47 -2.87
C ASP A 40 -7.49 -7.99 -3.06
N ILE A 41 -7.50 -8.71 -1.95
CA ILE A 41 -7.47 -10.19 -1.93
C ILE A 41 -8.74 -10.81 -2.52
N TRP A 42 -9.83 -10.04 -2.60
CA TRP A 42 -11.13 -10.52 -3.06
C TRP A 42 -11.31 -10.42 -4.58
N HIS A 43 -10.37 -9.75 -5.27
CA HIS A 43 -10.41 -9.55 -6.71
C HIS A 43 -9.14 -10.11 -7.37
N PRO A 44 -9.22 -10.58 -8.64
CA PRO A 44 -8.03 -10.99 -9.38
C PRO A 44 -6.99 -9.87 -9.46
N LEU A 45 -5.71 -10.24 -9.34
CA LEU A 45 -4.61 -9.30 -9.50
C LEU A 45 -4.64 -8.73 -10.93
N LYS A 46 -4.68 -7.40 -11.04
CA LYS A 46 -4.56 -6.73 -12.34
C LYS A 46 -3.10 -6.77 -12.81
N GLU A 47 -2.89 -6.77 -14.12
CA GLU A 47 -1.56 -6.71 -14.72
C GLU A 47 -1.18 -5.28 -15.16
N GLY A 48 0.09 -5.12 -15.57
CA GLY A 48 0.60 -3.87 -16.14
C GLY A 48 0.92 -2.80 -15.09
N TYR A 49 1.42 -3.20 -13.93
CA TYR A 49 2.03 -2.29 -12.95
C TYR A 49 3.51 -2.08 -13.29
N ASP A 50 3.95 -0.82 -13.24
CA ASP A 50 5.37 -0.45 -13.42
C ASP A 50 6.18 -0.71 -12.13
N LEU A 51 5.50 -0.68 -10.98
CA LEU A 51 6.11 -0.89 -9.65
C LEU A 51 5.12 -1.58 -8.71
N VAL A 52 5.63 -2.51 -7.90
CA VAL A 52 4.91 -3.09 -6.76
C VAL A 52 5.63 -2.68 -5.48
N HIS A 53 4.90 -2.09 -4.53
CA HIS A 53 5.44 -1.67 -3.24
C HIS A 53 4.72 -2.38 -2.10
N ILE A 54 5.49 -3.10 -1.29
CA ILE A 54 4.98 -3.88 -0.15
C ILE A 54 5.27 -3.11 1.13
N PHE A 55 4.22 -2.72 1.84
CA PHE A 55 4.28 -2.14 3.17
C PHE A 55 4.37 -3.27 4.20
N ARG A 56 5.55 -3.41 4.82
CA ARG A 56 5.78 -4.30 5.96
C ARG A 56 6.32 -3.48 7.12
N ALA A 57 5.88 -3.82 8.33
CA ALA A 57 6.49 -3.37 9.57
C ALA A 57 7.16 -4.58 10.23
N ASP A 58 8.29 -5.01 9.69
CA ASP A 58 9.17 -5.98 10.35
C ASP A 58 10.18 -5.27 11.24
N ILE A 59 9.67 -4.69 12.34
CA ILE A 59 10.51 -4.38 13.50
C ILE A 59 10.08 -5.34 14.60
N SER A 60 10.79 -6.46 14.67
CA SER A 60 10.87 -7.28 15.88
C SER A 60 11.73 -6.50 16.88
N LEU A 61 11.12 -5.64 17.71
CA LEU A 61 11.73 -5.25 18.98
C LEU A 61 11.36 -6.33 20.00
N CYS A 62 11.93 -7.52 19.82
CA CYS A 62 12.09 -8.46 20.90
C CYS A 62 13.54 -8.36 21.35
N ASP A 63 13.75 -7.72 22.49
CA ASP A 63 14.62 -8.27 23.54
C ASP A 63 13.70 -8.73 24.68
#